data_AF-A0A951BD31-F1
#
_entry.id   AF-A0A951BD31-F1
#
_cell.length_a   1.000
_cell.length_b   1.000
_cell.length_c   1.000
_cell.angle_alpha   90.00
_cell.angle_beta   90.00
_cell.angle_gamma   90.00
#
_symmetry.space_group_name_H-M   'P 1'
#
loop_
_entity.id
_entity.type
_entity.pdbx_description
1 polymer ?
#
loop_
_entity_poly.entity_id
_entity_poly.type
_entity_poly.pdbx_seq_one_letter_code
_entity_poly.pdbx_strand_id
1 'polypeptide(L)' 'MNSKTGPSVTRLKLLYDQAFASYRAQALWNVARHVHPTAADAMAVARSLRVNGDREARRLAEAIEREAADGAHGSSA' A
#
# COMPACT_ATOMS: atom_id res chain seq x y z
N MET A 1 -12.09 -1.97 24.13
CA MET A 1 -10.91 -2.14 23.26
C MET A 1 -11.43 -2.49 21.88
N ASN A 2 -11.80 -1.51 21.06
CA ASN A 2 -12.49 -1.76 19.80
C ASN A 2 -11.53 -1.44 18.67
N SER A 3 -10.80 -2.45 18.20
CA SER A 3 -9.91 -2.37 17.04
C SER A 3 -10.76 -2.04 15.82
N LYS A 4 -10.82 -0.74 15.45
CA LYS A 4 -11.41 -0.26 14.20
C LYS A 4 -10.56 -0.70 13.01
N THR A 5 -10.52 -2.00 12.73
CA THR A 5 -10.00 -2.50 11.46
C THR A 5 -11.17 -2.48 10.48
N GLY A 6 -11.42 -1.31 9.88
CA GLY A 6 -12.40 -1.17 8.81
C GLY A 6 -12.00 -1.99 7.58
N PRO A 7 -12.95 -2.35 6.70
CA PRO A 7 -12.69 -3.18 5.51
C PRO A 7 -11.57 -2.62 4.60
N SER A 8 -11.37 -1.29 4.57
CA SER A 8 -10.30 -0.64 3.80
C SER A 8 -8.88 -0.94 4.35
N VAL A 9 -8.69 -1.02 5.68
CA VAL A 9 -7.37 -1.35 6.26
C VAL A 9 -6.94 -2.77 5.88
N THR A 10 -7.88 -3.71 5.86
CA THR A 10 -7.64 -5.09 5.40
C THR A 10 -7.29 -5.11 3.91
N ARG A 11 -7.99 -4.32 3.08
CA ARG A 11 -7.72 -4.25 1.64
C ARG A 11 -6.36 -3.61 1.33
N LEU A 12 -6.02 -2.51 2.00
CA LEU A 12 -4.73 -1.85 1.87
C LEU A 12 -3.58 -2.79 2.21
N LYS A 13 -3.70 -3.57 3.30
CA LYS A 13 -2.71 -4.57 3.69
C LYS A 13 -2.53 -5.64 2.61
N LEU A 14 -3.63 -6.13 2.01
CA LEU A 14 -3.55 -7.12 0.94
C LEU A 14 -2.82 -6.59 -0.30
N LEU A 15 -3.12 -5.34 -0.71
CA LEU A 15 -2.45 -4.70 -1.84
C LEU A 15 -0.96 -4.46 -1.56
N TYR A 16 -0.63 -4.04 -0.33
CA TYR A 16 0.75 -3.88 0.12
C TYR A 16 1.52 -5.20 0.08
N ASP A 17 0.95 -6.28 0.64
CA ASP A 17 1.56 -7.60 0.62
C ASP A 17 1.74 -8.14 -0.81
N GLN A 18 0.74 -7.91 -1.69
CA GLN A 18 0.84 -8.26 -3.11
C GLN A 18 1.98 -7.50 -3.80
N ALA A 19 2.17 -6.22 -3.52
CA ALA A 19 3.25 -5.42 -4.10
C ALA A 19 4.62 -6.01 -3.74
N PHE A 20 4.82 -6.39 -2.48
CA PHE A 20 6.07 -7.05 -2.07
C PHE A 20 6.22 -8.47 -2.63
N ALA A 21 5.13 -9.21 -2.81
CA ALA A 21 5.22 -10.54 -3.42
C ALA A 21 5.66 -10.47 -4.89
N SER A 22 5.13 -9.52 -5.65
CA SER A 22 5.36 -9.44 -7.10
C SER A 22 6.54 -8.57 -7.51
N TYR A 23 6.86 -7.51 -6.76
CA TYR A 23 7.78 -6.46 -7.22
C TYR A 23 8.98 -6.20 -6.31
N ARG A 24 9.23 -7.04 -5.30
CA ARG A 24 10.33 -6.84 -4.34
C ARG A 24 11.70 -6.64 -4.98
N ALA A 25 12.07 -7.50 -5.92
CA ALA A 25 13.39 -7.42 -6.56
C ALA A 25 13.50 -6.33 -7.64
N GLN A 26 12.36 -5.86 -8.18
CA GLN A 26 12.33 -4.94 -9.32
C GLN A 26 12.06 -3.50 -8.89
N ALA A 27 10.89 -3.24 -8.29
CA ALA A 27 10.44 -1.88 -8.02
C ALA A 27 10.54 -1.50 -6.54
N LEU A 28 10.77 -2.45 -5.63
CA LEU A 28 10.80 -2.21 -4.19
C LEU A 28 12.13 -2.60 -3.53
N TRP A 29 13.21 -2.71 -4.31
CA TRP A 29 14.52 -3.17 -3.83
C TRP A 29 15.10 -2.27 -2.72
N ASN A 30 14.69 -0.99 -2.67
CA ASN A 30 15.10 -0.01 -1.66
C ASN A 30 14.00 0.31 -0.62
N VAL A 31 12.88 -0.43 -0.61
CA VAL A 31 11.75 -0.16 0.29
C VAL A 31 11.68 -1.22 1.39
N ALA A 32 11.62 -0.77 2.65
CA ALA A 32 11.44 -1.65 3.79
C ALA A 32 9.99 -2.16 3.89
N ARG A 33 9.81 -3.43 4.26
CA ARG A 33 8.49 -4.03 4.49
C ARG A 33 8.10 -3.90 5.96
N HIS A 34 6.90 -3.39 6.22
CA HIS A 34 6.33 -3.28 7.57
C HIS A 34 5.21 -4.30 7.79
N VAL A 35 5.10 -4.86 8.99
CA VAL A 35 4.08 -5.85 9.37
C VAL A 35 2.69 -5.21 9.48
N HIS A 36 2.65 -3.95 9.94
CA HIS A 36 1.45 -3.13 10.04
C HIS A 36 1.68 -1.83 9.23
N PRO A 37 1.57 -1.89 7.90
CA PRO A 37 1.83 -0.73 7.06
C PRO A 37 0.79 0.37 7.35
N THR A 38 1.27 1.59 7.54
CA THR A 38 0.45 2.79 7.56
C THR A 38 0.04 3.18 6.14
N ALA A 39 -0.92 4.11 6.02
CA ALA A 39 -1.24 4.71 4.72
C ALA A 39 0.00 5.37 4.08
N ALA A 40 0.86 6.01 4.87
CA ALA A 40 2.10 6.62 4.40
C ALA A 40 3.09 5.56 3.84
N ASP A 41 3.24 4.42 4.52
CA ASP A 41 4.10 3.33 4.04
C ASP A 41 3.60 2.76 2.71
N ALA A 42 2.27 2.61 2.59
CA ALA A 42 1.64 2.14 1.36
C ALA A 42 1.80 3.16 0.22
N MET A 43 1.69 4.45 0.50
CA MET A 43 1.95 5.52 -0.48
C MET A 43 3.41 5.53 -0.97
N ALA A 44 4.38 5.25 -0.09
CA ALA A 44 5.78 5.11 -0.48
C ALA A 44 5.99 3.93 -1.45
N VAL A 45 5.34 2.79 -1.19
CA VAL A 45 5.33 1.64 -2.11
C VAL A 45 4.70 2.02 -3.45
N ALA A 46 3.53 2.66 -3.45
CA ALA A 46 2.84 3.08 -4.67
C ALA A 46 3.72 4.01 -5.54
N ARG A 47 4.43 4.96 -4.91
CA ARG A 47 5.39 5.84 -5.60
C ARG A 47 6.51 5.04 -6.26
N SER A 48 7.09 4.07 -5.56
CA SER A 48 8.18 3.26 -6.11
C SER A 48 7.71 2.37 -7.26
N LEU A 49 6.50 1.80 -7.16
CA LEU A 49 5.87 1.05 -8.26
C LEU A 49 5.67 1.90 -9.51
N ARG A 50 5.33 3.19 -9.38
CA ARG A 50 5.15 4.08 -10.53
C ARG A 50 6.46 4.41 -11.24
N VAL A 51 7.53 4.62 -10.49
CA VAL A 51 8.83 5.03 -11.05
C VAL A 51 9.55 3.83 -11.67
N ASN A 52 9.54 2.70 -10.98
CA ASN A 52 10.42 1.56 -11.30
C ASN A 52 9.66 0.34 -11.86
N GLY A 53 8.33 0.37 -11.83
CA GLY A 53 7.49 -0.75 -12.22
C GLY A 53 7.00 -0.70 -13.66
N ASP A 54 6.34 -1.78 -14.06
CA ASP A 54 5.69 -1.93 -15.36
C ASP A 54 4.24 -1.39 -15.35
N ARG A 55 3.45 -1.75 -16.36
CA ARG A 55 2.05 -1.33 -16.47
C ARG A 55 1.17 -1.91 -15.35
N GLU A 56 1.41 -3.16 -14.95
CA GLU A 56 0.64 -3.81 -13.89
C GLU A 56 1.03 -3.24 -12.52
N ALA A 57 2.30 -2.89 -12.32
CA ALA A 57 2.77 -2.19 -11.13
C ALA A 57 2.07 -0.83 -10.97
N ARG A 58 1.84 -0.09 -12.06
CA ARG A 58 1.07 1.17 -12.04
C ARG A 58 -0.38 0.97 -11.64
N ARG A 59 -1.04 -0.09 -12.12
CA ARG A 59 -2.41 -0.42 -11.70
C ARG A 59 -2.48 -0.76 -10.22
N LEU A 60 -1.49 -1.51 -9.72
CA LEU A 60 -1.39 -1.83 -8.31
C LEU A 60 -1.14 -0.57 -7.46
N ALA A 61 -0.29 0.35 -7.92
CA ALA A 61 -0.05 1.64 -7.27
C ALA A 61 -1.33 2.47 -7.16
N GLU A 62 -2.12 2.57 -8.24
CA GLU A 62 -3.40 3.28 -8.22
C GLU A 62 -4.41 2.65 -7.25
N ALA A 63 -4.44 1.33 -7.12
CA ALA A 63 -5.30 0.66 -6.14
C ALA A 63 -4.87 0.97 -4.71
N ILE A 64 -3.56 0.97 -4.43
CA ILE A 64 -3.01 1.33 -3.12
C ILE A 64 -3.38 2.76 -2.76
N GLU A 65 -3.24 3.70 -3.69
CA GLU A 65 -3.54 5.12 -3.46
C GLU A 65 -5.00 5.39 -3.15
N ARG A 66 -5.93 4.72 -3.85
CA ARG A 66 -7.36 4.83 -3.56
C ARG A 66 -7.68 4.38 -2.14
N GLU A 67 -7.21 3.20 -1.75
CA GLU A 67 -7.45 2.67 -0.39
C GLU A 67 -6.77 3.50 0.70
N ALA A 68 -5.57 4.02 0.42
CA ALA A 68 -4.86 4.88 1.37
C ALA A 68 -5.58 6.24 1.57
N ALA A 69 -6.18 6.80 0.50
CA ALA A 69 -6.96 8.02 0.58
C ALA A 69 -8.29 7.80 1.33
N ASP A 70 -8.98 6.70 1.07
CA ASP A 70 -10.25 6.36 1.73
C ASP A 70 -10.04 6.09 3.23
N GLY A 71 -8.94 5.44 3.61
CA GLY A 71 -8.57 5.19 5.01
C GLY A 71 -8.16 6.43 5.80
N ALA A 72 -7.67 7.48 5.13
CA ALA A 72 -7.27 8.74 5.78
C ALA A 72 -8.46 9.52 6.35
N HIS A 73 -9.67 9.33 5.80
CA HIS A 73 -10.91 9.95 6.29
C HIS A 73 -11.46 9.32 7.58
N GLY A 74 -10.90 8.19 8.04
CA GLY A 74 -11.30 7.50 9.27
C GLY A 74 -10.45 7.80 10.50
N SER A 75 -9.40 8.61 10.38
CA SER A 75 -8.45 8.90 11.47
C SER A 75 -8.47 10.38 11.85
N SER A 76 -9.55 10.79 12.52
CA SER A 76 -9.63 12.01 13.32
C SER A 76 -10.74 11.82 14.35
N ALA A 77 -10.42 11.16 15.46
CA ALA A 77 -11.18 11.15 16.72
C ALA A 77 -10.33 10.53 17.84
#